data_AF-A0AAE3NZZ4-F1
#
_entry.id   AF-A0AAE3NZZ4-F1
#
_cell.length_a   1.000
_cell.length_b   1.000
_cell.length_c   1.000
_cell.angle_alpha   90.00
_cell.angle_beta   90.00
_cell.angle_gamma   90.00
#
_symmetry.space_group_name_H-M   'P 1'
#
loop_
_entity.id
_entity.type
_entity.pdbx_description
1 polymer ?
#
loop_
_entity_poly.entity_id
_entity_poly.type
_entity_poly.pdbx_seq_one_letter_code
_entity_poly.pdbx_strand_id
1 'polypeptide(L)' 'MNKADIGLIGLAVMGENLVLNMERNGFTVAVYNRTTEKVDNFFVTSST' A
#
# COMPACT_ATOMS: atom_id res chain seq x y z
N MET A 1 -7.53 12.56 11.60
CA MET A 1 -7.06 12.11 10.28
C MET A 1 -5.56 11.92 10.40
N ASN A 2 -5.06 10.68 10.49
CA ASN A 2 -3.61 10.46 10.45
C ASN A 2 -3.13 10.82 9.04
N LYS A 3 -2.15 11.70 8.96
CA LYS A 3 -1.53 12.06 7.69
C LYS A 3 -0.62 10.90 7.30
N ALA A 4 -0.75 10.42 6.07
CA ALA A 4 0.26 9.56 5.49
C ALA A 4 1.44 10.43 5.04
N ASP A 5 2.66 9.89 5.18
CA ASP A 5 3.90 10.52 4.75
C ASP A 5 4.06 10.42 3.23
N ILE A 6 3.52 9.36 2.62
CA ILE A 6 3.65 9.05 1.20
C ILE A 6 2.29 8.63 0.63
N GLY A 7 1.96 9.12 -0.56
CA GLY A 7 0.80 8.67 -1.33
C GLY A 7 1.22 7.86 -2.55
N LEU A 8 0.72 6.64 -2.69
CA LEU A 8 0.97 5.75 -3.82
C LEU A 8 -0.32 5.48 -4.58
N ILE A 9 -0.34 5.83 -5.87
CA ILE A 9 -1.47 5.55 -6.76
C ILE A 9 -1.05 4.46 -7.74
N GLY A 10 -1.69 3.30 -7.66
CA GLY A 10 -1.41 2.14 -8.52
C GLY A 10 -0.76 0.98 -7.77
N LEU A 11 -1.60 0.01 -7.36
CA LEU A 11 -1.14 -1.27 -6.82
C LEU A 11 -1.02 -2.29 -7.95
N ALA A 12 0.20 -2.45 -8.43
CA ALA A 12 0.65 -3.63 -9.16
C ALA A 12 1.72 -4.35 -8.33
N VAL A 13 2.28 -5.44 -8.85
CA VAL A 13 3.28 -6.27 -8.15
C VAL A 13 4.49 -5.47 -7.63
N MET A 14 4.91 -4.43 -8.38
CA MET A 14 6.01 -3.55 -7.94
C MET A 14 5.59 -2.55 -6.85
N GLY A 15 4.34 -2.09 -6.89
CA GLY A 15 3.79 -1.13 -5.92
C GLY A 15 3.68 -1.74 -4.52
N GLU A 16 3.28 -3.01 -4.44
CA GLU A 16 3.18 -3.76 -3.17
C GLU A 16 4.53 -3.85 -2.45
N ASN A 17 5.59 -4.21 -3.17
CA ASN A 17 6.95 -4.27 -2.62
C ASN A 17 7.47 -2.90 -2.16
N LEU A 18 7.12 -1.83 -2.86
CA LEU A 18 7.50 -0.48 -2.49
C LEU A 18 6.81 -0.05 -1.18
N VAL A 19 5.50 -0.31 -1.06
CA VAL A 19 4.74 0.00 0.16
C VAL A 19 5.31 -0.78 1.36
N LEU A 20 5.58 -2.08 1.18
CA LEU A 20 6.17 -2.91 2.24
C LEU A 20 7.58 -2.43 2.64
N ASN A 21 8.38 -1.94 1.69
CA ASN A 21 9.69 -1.37 2.00
C ASN A 21 9.57 -0.07 2.81
N MET A 22 8.62 0.80 2.45
CA MET A 22 8.39 2.06 3.14
C MET A 22 7.81 1.86 4.55
N GLU A 23 6.89 0.91 4.70
CA GLU A 23 6.32 0.51 5.99
C GLU A 23 7.40 -0.03 6.93
N ARG A 24 8.28 -0.92 6.44
CA ARG A 24 9.45 -1.41 7.20
C ARG A 24 10.42 -0.32 7.63
N ASN A 25 10.51 0.76 6.86
CA ASN A 25 11.35 1.92 7.17
C ASN A 25 10.63 2.95 8.06
N GLY A 26 9.41 2.66 8.54
CA GLY A 26 8.67 3.49 9.48
C GLY A 26 7.85 4.62 8.84
N PHE A 27 7.61 4.57 7.53
CA PHE A 27 6.78 5.56 6.85
C PHE A 27 5.32 5.09 6.75
N THR A 28 4.39 6.02 6.95
CA THR A 28 2.97 5.76 6.72
C THR A 28 2.65 6.00 5.24
N VAL A 29 2.24 4.96 4.51
CA VAL A 29 1.91 5.07 3.08
C VAL A 29 0.41 4.94 2.87
N ALA A 30 -0.21 5.95 2.26
CA ALA A 30 -1.57 5.88 1.75
C ALA A 30 -1.57 5.30 0.35
N VAL A 31 -2.41 4.29 0.11
CA VAL A 31 -2.46 3.61 -1.18
C VAL A 31 -3.84 3.75 -1.81
N TYR A 32 -3.87 4.06 -3.10
CA TYR A 32 -5.09 4.18 -3.88
C TYR A 32 -4.95 3.45 -5.22
N ASN A 33 -5.99 2.74 -5.64
CA ASN A 33 -6.04 2.15 -6.96
C ASN A 33 -7.46 2.28 -7.53
N ARG A 34 -7.56 2.43 -8.86
CA ARG A 34 -8.86 2.53 -9.53
C ARG A 34 -9.73 1.28 -9.30
N THR A 35 -9.10 0.11 -9.29
CA THR A 35 -9.76 -1.16 -8.98
C THR A 35 -9.50 -1.49 -7.51
N THR A 36 -10.53 -1.41 -6.68
CA THR A 36 -10.46 -1.67 -5.24
C THR A 36 -10.07 -3.10 -4.92
N GLU A 37 -10.45 -4.07 -5.77
CA GLU A 37 -10.09 -5.49 -5.60
C GLU A 37 -8.57 -5.72 -5.45
N LYS A 38 -7.73 -4.89 -6.10
CA LYS A 38 -6.27 -4.99 -5.95
C LYS A 38 -5.78 -4.49 -4.59
N VAL A 39 -6.46 -3.50 -4.03
CA VAL A 39 -6.21 -2.97 -2.69
C VAL A 39 -6.64 -4.00 -1.65
N ASP A 40 -7.83 -4.58 -1.83
CA ASP A 40 -8.38 -5.59 -0.91
C ASP A 40 -7.50 -6.83 -0.86
N ASN A 41 -7.08 -7.35 -2.03
CA ASN A 41 -6.16 -8.48 -2.12
C ASN A 41 -4.81 -8.23 -1.44
N PHE A 42 -4.29 -6.99 -1.51
CA PHE A 42 -3.04 -6.61 -0.85
C PHE A 42 -3.17 -6.67 0.68
N PHE A 43 -4.25 -6.10 1.24
CA PHE A 43 -4.49 -6.12 2.68
C PHE A 43 -4.78 -7.54 3.21
N VAL A 44 -5.50 -8.37 2.44
CA VAL A 44 -5.76 -9.77 2.81
C VAL A 44 -4.48 -10.62 2.81
N THR A 45 -3.64 -10.48 1.78
CA THR A 45 -2.42 -11.30 1.63
C THR A 45 -1.35 -10.93 2.66
N SER A 46 -1.27 -9.66 3.07
CA SER A 46 -0.32 -9.20 4.11
C SER A 46 -0.65 -9.65 5.53
N SER A 47 -1.81 -10.28 5.76
CA SER A 47 -2.30 -10.69 7.09
C SER A 47 -2.28 -12.21 7.33
N THR A 48 -1.64 -13.01 6.47
CA THR A 48 -1.48 -14.48 6.64
C THR A 48 -0.01 -14.87 6.81
#